data_AF-A0AAV3UDV8-F1
#
_entry.id   AF-A0AAV3UDV8-F1
#
_cell.length_a   1.000
_cell.length_b   1.000
_cell.length_c   1.000
_cell.angle_alpha   90.00
_cell.angle_beta   90.00
_cell.angle_gamma   90.00
#
_symmetry.space_group_name_H-M   'P 1'
#
loop_
_entity.id
_entity.type
_entity.pdbx_description
1 polymer ?
#
loop_
_entity_poly.entity_id
_entity_poly.type
_entity_poly.pdbx_seq_one_letter_code
_entity_poly.pdbx_strand_id
1 'polypeptide(L)'
;MFNDSINYLKDSDDAAKTVLIGGLLAIFGFLIIPALIVEGYVIRVLRRGSAGDTEAPVFSDWGTLTVDGLKAAIITLVYFLVPAILAAVFVGGGAALANDAPFIGGVVALFGGLLTLIATLAVWYVVPAALVRFAENGAMGSGFDYESLAPIVRDREYATGWLLALGVIVVAGVIVSVVAVVPLVGWLVAVFLGFYAQVTAAYIYARSYAEATDHQLREGPEVDDGRPAV
;
A
#
# COMPACT_ATOMS: atom_id res chain seq x y z
N MET A 1 -15.08 -4.80 -16.83
CA MET A 1 -13.94 -4.68 -15.91
C MET A 1 -12.61 -4.42 -16.61
N PHE A 2 -12.12 -5.30 -17.49
CA PHE A 2 -10.83 -5.11 -18.19
C PHE A 2 -10.86 -3.95 -19.23
N ASN A 3 -11.96 -3.81 -19.96
CA ASN A 3 -12.15 -2.69 -20.90
C ASN A 3 -12.38 -1.35 -20.17
N ASP A 4 -13.04 -1.39 -19.01
CA ASP A 4 -13.31 -0.20 -18.20
C ASP A 4 -12.02 0.34 -17.56
N SER A 5 -11.08 -0.54 -17.20
CA SER A 5 -9.78 -0.14 -16.64
C SER A 5 -8.82 0.46 -17.69
N ILE A 6 -8.98 0.11 -18.97
CA ILE A 6 -8.21 0.71 -20.07
C ILE A 6 -8.82 2.06 -20.49
N ASN A 7 -10.14 2.20 -20.45
CA ASN A 7 -10.82 3.45 -20.82
C ASN A 7 -10.89 4.47 -19.67
N TYR A 8 -10.66 4.05 -18.43
CA TYR A 8 -10.61 4.92 -17.26
C TYR A 8 -9.67 6.13 -17.39
N LEU A 9 -8.60 6.01 -18.16
CA LEU A 9 -7.61 7.07 -18.36
C LEU A 9 -7.80 7.88 -19.64
N LYS A 10 -8.74 7.48 -20.51
CA LYS A 10 -8.90 8.09 -21.84
C LYS A 10 -9.90 9.24 -21.87
N ASP A 11 -10.88 9.29 -20.97
CA ASP A 11 -12.02 10.21 -21.05
C ASP A 11 -12.01 11.36 -20.01
N SER A 12 -10.90 11.63 -19.32
CA SER A 12 -10.80 12.85 -18.51
C SER A 12 -9.48 13.59 -18.68
N ASP A 13 -9.59 14.88 -19.01
CA ASP A 13 -8.47 15.84 -19.00
C ASP A 13 -7.74 15.87 -17.63
N ASP A 14 -8.37 15.36 -16.57
CA ASP A 14 -7.85 15.34 -15.21
C ASP A 14 -7.03 14.09 -14.87
N ALA A 15 -7.26 12.96 -15.55
CA ALA A 15 -6.41 11.76 -15.42
C ALA A 15 -5.00 11.99 -16.00
N ALA A 16 -4.93 12.60 -17.20
CA ALA A 16 -3.66 12.94 -17.82
C ALA A 16 -2.87 13.99 -17.01
N LYS A 17 -3.54 15.02 -16.49
CA LYS A 17 -2.92 16.00 -15.57
C LYS A 17 -2.43 15.34 -14.28
N THR A 18 -3.20 14.42 -13.73
CA THR A 18 -2.81 13.68 -12.52
C THR A 18 -1.55 12.87 -12.73
N VAL A 19 -1.47 12.09 -13.82
CA VAL A 19 -0.26 11.32 -14.16
C VAL A 19 0.92 12.26 -14.41
N LEU A 20 0.68 13.40 -15.08
CA LEU A 20 1.72 14.39 -15.34
C LEU A 20 2.28 15.01 -14.05
N ILE A 21 1.40 15.49 -13.17
CA ILE A 21 1.79 16.11 -11.89
C ILE A 21 2.44 15.08 -10.98
N GLY A 22 1.83 13.91 -10.83
CA GLY A 22 2.36 12.82 -10.00
C GLY A 22 3.72 12.33 -10.47
N GLY A 23 3.89 12.14 -11.78
CA GLY A 23 5.19 11.76 -12.34
C GLY A 23 6.25 12.85 -12.20
N LEU A 24 5.89 14.14 -12.37
CA LEU A 24 6.82 15.24 -12.09
C LEU A 24 7.25 15.26 -10.62
N LEU A 25 6.33 15.09 -9.69
CA LEU A 25 6.66 15.01 -8.25
C LEU A 25 7.53 13.80 -7.94
N ALA A 26 7.26 12.66 -8.58
CA ALA A 26 8.05 11.43 -8.42
C ALA A 26 9.49 11.59 -8.91
N ILE A 27 9.75 12.39 -9.96
CA ILE A 27 11.12 12.76 -10.37
C ILE A 27 11.85 13.48 -9.23
N PHE A 28 11.14 14.37 -8.53
CA PHE A 28 11.65 15.08 -7.36
C PHE A 28 11.46 14.30 -6.05
N GLY A 29 11.10 13.01 -6.11
CA GLY A 29 10.84 12.18 -4.93
C GLY A 29 12.06 11.95 -4.03
N PHE A 30 13.27 12.25 -4.50
CA PHE A 30 14.47 12.31 -3.66
C PHE A 30 14.41 13.45 -2.62
N LEU A 31 13.53 14.44 -2.84
CA LEU A 31 13.21 15.48 -1.89
C LEU A 31 12.05 15.02 -1.00
N ILE A 32 12.14 15.33 0.30
CA ILE A 32 11.16 14.91 1.30
C ILE A 32 9.76 15.43 0.96
N ILE A 33 9.61 16.71 0.61
CA ILE A 33 8.29 17.32 0.40
C ILE A 33 7.54 16.72 -0.81
N PRO A 34 8.11 16.64 -2.02
CA PRO A 34 7.47 15.95 -3.14
C PRO A 34 7.07 14.49 -2.84
N ALA A 35 7.93 13.74 -2.14
CA ALA A 35 7.60 12.38 -1.73
C ALA A 35 6.36 12.33 -0.81
N LEU A 36 6.29 13.21 0.19
CA LEU A 36 5.13 13.32 1.07
C LEU A 36 3.85 13.69 0.31
N ILE A 37 3.94 14.56 -0.70
CA ILE A 37 2.78 14.92 -1.51
C ILE A 37 2.26 13.72 -2.31
N VAL A 38 3.17 12.93 -2.92
CA VAL A 38 2.80 11.72 -3.68
C VAL A 38 2.14 10.70 -2.76
N GLU A 39 2.70 10.44 -1.58
CA GLU A 39 2.08 9.55 -0.60
C GLU A 39 0.72 10.07 -0.11
N GLY A 40 0.59 11.37 0.12
CA GLY A 40 -0.69 11.99 0.43
C GLY A 40 -1.73 11.81 -0.67
N TYR A 41 -1.29 11.84 -1.93
CA TYR A 41 -2.16 11.58 -3.07
C TYR A 41 -2.61 10.11 -3.08
N VAL A 42 -1.71 9.17 -2.79
CA VAL A 42 -2.06 7.75 -2.61
C VAL A 42 -3.12 7.59 -1.51
N ILE A 43 -2.97 8.26 -0.36
CA ILE A 43 -4.00 8.25 0.69
C ILE A 43 -5.34 8.79 0.20
N ARG A 44 -5.35 9.85 -0.63
CA ARG A 44 -6.57 10.36 -1.23
C ARG A 44 -7.22 9.36 -2.19
N VAL A 45 -6.42 8.63 -2.96
CA VAL A 45 -6.90 7.53 -3.84
C VAL A 45 -7.51 6.42 -2.99
N LEU A 46 -6.85 6.02 -1.89
CA LEU A 46 -7.39 5.01 -0.97
C LEU A 46 -8.75 5.44 -0.41
N ARG A 47 -8.87 6.68 0.06
CA ARG A 47 -10.12 7.25 0.62
C ARG A 47 -11.26 7.24 -0.39
N ARG A 48 -11.00 7.71 -1.62
CA ARG A 48 -12.02 7.79 -2.67
C ARG A 48 -12.39 6.41 -3.20
N GLY A 49 -11.40 5.56 -3.43
CA GLY A 49 -11.60 4.20 -3.91
C GLY A 49 -12.44 3.37 -2.95
N SER A 50 -12.21 3.47 -1.63
CA SER A 50 -13.01 2.73 -0.65
C SER A 50 -14.42 3.30 -0.48
N ALA A 51 -14.60 4.60 -0.69
CA ALA A 51 -15.92 5.23 -0.79
C ALA A 51 -16.70 4.88 -2.09
N GLY A 52 -16.07 4.17 -3.03
CA GLY A 52 -16.70 3.74 -4.27
C GLY A 52 -16.59 4.73 -5.43
N ASP A 53 -15.84 5.82 -5.27
CA ASP A 53 -15.53 6.70 -6.39
C ASP A 53 -14.72 5.94 -7.44
N THR A 54 -15.09 6.13 -8.70
CA THR A 54 -14.40 5.51 -9.83
C THR A 54 -13.47 6.48 -10.53
N GLU A 55 -13.46 7.76 -10.18
CA GLU A 55 -12.66 8.82 -10.81
C GLU A 55 -11.38 9.18 -10.05
N ALA A 56 -10.31 9.46 -10.81
CA ALA A 56 -9.00 9.74 -10.22
C ALA A 56 -9.04 11.10 -9.51
N PRO A 57 -8.60 11.19 -8.25
CA PRO A 57 -8.56 12.47 -7.56
C PRO A 57 -7.62 13.45 -8.26
N VAL A 58 -7.90 14.74 -8.11
CA VAL A 58 -6.99 15.80 -8.57
C VAL A 58 -5.95 16.15 -7.50
N PHE A 59 -4.79 16.65 -7.94
CA PHE A 59 -3.79 17.26 -7.06
C PHE A 59 -4.23 18.66 -6.62
N SER A 60 -5.08 18.71 -5.60
CA SER A 60 -5.47 19.93 -4.87
C SER A 60 -5.04 19.86 -3.41
N ASP A 61 -5.06 21.00 -2.71
CA ASP A 61 -4.85 21.05 -1.26
C ASP A 61 -3.52 20.42 -0.83
N TRP A 62 -2.44 20.89 -1.43
CA TRP A 62 -1.07 20.39 -1.26
C TRP A 62 -0.63 20.30 0.21
N GLY A 63 -1.09 21.21 1.07
CA GLY A 63 -0.86 21.14 2.51
C GLY A 63 -1.48 19.89 3.14
N THR A 64 -2.73 19.59 2.79
CA THR A 64 -3.42 18.37 3.23
C THR A 64 -2.74 17.11 2.69
N LEU A 65 -2.34 17.11 1.41
CA LEU A 65 -1.58 16.00 0.83
C LEU A 65 -0.28 15.75 1.61
N THR A 66 0.49 16.81 1.89
CA THR A 66 1.74 16.68 2.64
C THR A 66 1.51 16.11 4.04
N VAL A 67 0.47 16.55 4.75
CA VAL A 67 0.14 16.06 6.10
C VAL A 67 -0.34 14.61 6.07
N ASP A 68 -1.22 14.25 5.12
CA ASP A 68 -1.72 12.89 4.98
C ASP A 68 -0.60 11.92 4.58
N GLY A 69 0.31 12.34 3.70
CA GLY A 69 1.50 11.59 3.34
C GLY A 69 2.48 11.43 4.49
N LEU A 70 2.67 12.46 5.33
CA LEU A 70 3.50 12.36 6.54
C LEU A 70 2.93 11.33 7.51
N LYS A 71 1.62 11.37 7.76
CA LYS A 71 0.95 10.38 8.61
C LYS A 71 1.08 8.96 8.04
N ALA A 72 0.90 8.80 6.73
CA ALA A 72 1.07 7.52 6.05
C ALA A 72 2.51 6.98 6.17
N ALA A 73 3.50 7.86 6.00
CA ALA A 73 4.90 7.52 6.17
C ALA A 73 5.20 7.07 7.61
N ILE A 74 4.67 7.77 8.62
CA ILE A 74 4.85 7.37 10.02
C ILE A 74 4.14 6.05 10.31
N ILE A 75 2.91 5.83 9.82
CA ILE A 75 2.20 4.55 9.97
C ILE A 75 3.06 3.41 9.40
N THR A 76 3.48 3.55 8.15
CA THR A 76 4.33 2.58 7.46
C THR A 76 5.62 2.33 8.24
N LEU A 77 6.30 3.40 8.68
CA LEU A 77 7.52 3.29 9.47
C LEU A 77 7.30 2.48 10.75
N VAL A 78 6.24 2.77 11.52
CA VAL A 78 5.91 2.06 12.77
C VAL A 78 5.67 0.57 12.51
N TYR A 79 4.96 0.23 11.44
CA TYR A 79 4.76 -1.16 11.03
C TYR A 79 6.08 -1.87 10.69
N PHE A 80 6.99 -1.20 9.98
CA PHE A 80 8.29 -1.75 9.60
C PHE A 80 9.34 -1.75 10.73
N LEU A 81 9.08 -1.13 11.89
CA LEU A 81 9.97 -1.25 13.05
C LEU A 81 10.10 -2.69 13.53
N VAL A 82 9.02 -3.48 13.48
CA VAL A 82 9.04 -4.88 13.93
C VAL A 82 10.04 -5.72 13.12
N PRO A 83 9.94 -5.84 11.78
CA PRO A 83 10.93 -6.56 11.01
C PRO A 83 12.33 -5.94 11.09
N ALA A 84 12.47 -4.62 11.23
CA ALA A 84 13.77 -3.98 11.39
C ALA A 84 14.48 -4.41 12.70
N ILE A 85 13.73 -4.47 13.81
CA ILE A 85 14.26 -4.95 15.10
C ILE A 85 14.63 -6.43 15.00
N LEU A 86 13.78 -7.27 14.37
CA LEU A 86 14.08 -8.69 14.15
C LEU A 86 15.37 -8.85 13.32
N ALA A 87 15.52 -8.07 12.25
CA ALA A 87 16.72 -8.08 11.42
C ALA A 87 17.97 -7.71 12.24
N ALA A 88 17.90 -6.62 13.01
CA ALA A 88 19.02 -6.15 13.83
C ALA A 88 19.44 -7.20 14.87
N VAL A 89 18.46 -7.77 15.59
CA VAL A 89 18.70 -8.76 16.64
C VAL A 89 19.25 -10.06 16.06
N PHE A 90 18.60 -10.61 15.04
CA PHE A 90 18.93 -11.96 14.59
C PHE A 90 19.96 -12.00 13.47
N VAL A 91 19.81 -11.16 12.43
CA VAL A 91 20.76 -11.13 11.33
C VAL A 91 22.03 -10.41 11.78
N GLY A 92 21.89 -9.25 12.43
CA GLY A 92 23.02 -8.51 13.00
C GLY A 92 23.71 -9.27 14.14
N GLY A 93 22.93 -9.74 15.12
CA GLY A 93 23.46 -10.54 16.23
C GLY A 93 24.05 -11.88 15.80
N GLY A 94 23.41 -12.58 14.85
CA GLY A 94 23.93 -13.82 14.28
C GLY A 94 25.26 -13.61 13.54
N ALA A 95 25.37 -12.54 12.76
CA ALA A 95 26.63 -12.17 12.10
C ALA A 95 27.74 -11.82 13.11
N ALA A 96 27.40 -11.12 14.20
CA ALA A 96 28.35 -10.83 15.27
C ALA A 96 28.84 -12.11 15.96
N LEU A 97 27.93 -13.03 16.31
CA LEU A 97 28.26 -14.33 16.92
C LEU A 97 29.09 -15.23 16.01
N ALA A 98 28.93 -15.11 14.68
CA ALA A 98 29.66 -15.92 13.72
C ALA A 98 31.19 -15.66 13.75
N ASN A 99 31.64 -14.54 14.32
CA ASN A 99 33.07 -14.27 14.49
C ASN A 99 33.74 -15.23 15.49
N ASP A 100 33.04 -15.57 16.58
CA ASP A 100 33.57 -16.42 17.65
C ASP A 100 33.06 -17.87 17.56
N ALA A 101 31.84 -18.05 17.06
CA ALA A 101 31.17 -19.35 16.92
C ALA A 101 30.46 -19.46 15.56
N PRO A 102 31.20 -19.74 14.46
CA PRO A 102 30.68 -19.67 13.10
C PRO A 102 29.42 -20.49 12.86
N PHE A 103 29.36 -21.71 13.39
CA PHE A 103 28.19 -22.58 13.25
C PHE A 103 26.96 -22.00 13.98
N ILE A 104 27.12 -21.56 15.22
CA ILE A 104 26.02 -21.01 16.03
C ILE A 104 25.52 -19.70 15.41
N GLY A 105 26.44 -18.79 15.06
CA GLY A 105 26.10 -17.52 14.42
C GLY A 105 25.38 -17.72 13.09
N GLY A 106 25.83 -18.68 12.27
CA GLY A 106 25.17 -19.05 11.02
C GLY A 106 23.74 -19.57 11.23
N VAL A 107 23.52 -20.42 12.23
CA VAL A 107 22.18 -20.93 12.58
C VAL A 107 21.26 -19.80 13.04
N VAL A 108 21.73 -18.91 13.93
CA VAL A 108 20.95 -17.75 14.42
C VAL A 108 20.57 -16.81 13.27
N ALA A 109 21.54 -16.48 12.40
CA ALA A 109 21.31 -15.60 11.26
C ALA A 109 20.32 -16.22 10.25
N LEU A 110 20.39 -17.53 10.00
CA LEU A 110 19.48 -18.21 9.08
C LEU A 110 18.04 -18.21 9.60
N PHE A 111 17.81 -18.73 10.81
CA PHE A 111 16.45 -18.85 11.36
C PHE A 111 15.83 -17.50 11.65
N GLY A 112 16.60 -16.57 12.21
CA GLY A 112 16.06 -15.24 12.46
C GLY A 112 15.99 -14.37 11.22
N GLY A 113 16.79 -14.66 10.18
CA GLY A 113 16.58 -14.12 8.83
C GLY A 113 15.26 -14.59 8.22
N LEU A 114 14.92 -15.87 8.38
CA LEU A 114 13.61 -16.41 7.95
C LEU A 114 12.45 -15.76 8.73
N LEU A 115 12.59 -15.60 10.04
CA LEU A 115 11.60 -14.91 10.87
C LEU A 115 11.42 -13.45 10.44
N THR A 116 12.52 -12.75 10.17
CA THR A 116 12.52 -11.38 9.66
C THR A 116 11.81 -11.29 8.32
N LEU A 117 12.07 -12.22 7.41
CA LEU A 117 11.40 -12.29 6.10
C LEU A 117 9.90 -12.49 6.26
N ILE A 118 9.46 -13.44 7.10
CA ILE A 118 8.04 -13.69 7.37
C ILE A 118 7.38 -12.44 7.96
N ALA A 119 8.00 -11.80 8.96
CA ALA A 119 7.47 -10.58 9.55
C ALA A 119 7.39 -9.43 8.53
N THR A 120 8.38 -9.29 7.66
CA THR A 120 8.39 -8.28 6.59
C THR A 120 7.25 -8.50 5.60
N LEU A 121 7.03 -9.75 5.16
CA LEU A 121 5.94 -10.09 4.26
C LEU A 121 4.58 -9.88 4.91
N ALA A 122 4.43 -10.23 6.20
CA ALA A 122 3.21 -10.00 6.95
C ALA A 122 2.90 -8.49 7.06
N VAL A 123 3.90 -7.67 7.40
CA VAL A 123 3.76 -6.21 7.45
C VAL A 123 3.39 -5.66 6.07
N TRP A 124 4.08 -6.08 5.02
CA TRP A 124 3.81 -5.63 3.65
C TRP A 124 2.39 -6.00 3.17
N TYR A 125 1.85 -7.12 3.64
CA TYR A 125 0.46 -7.53 3.39
C TYR A 125 -0.57 -6.69 4.17
N VAL A 126 -0.26 -6.30 5.41
CA VAL A 126 -1.20 -5.58 6.31
C VAL A 126 -1.22 -4.07 6.07
N VAL A 127 -0.09 -3.47 5.70
CA VAL A 127 0.05 -2.00 5.56
C VAL A 127 -1.00 -1.37 4.62
N PRO A 128 -1.34 -1.93 3.45
CA PRO A 128 -2.37 -1.34 2.60
C PRO A 128 -3.74 -1.20 3.31
N ALA A 129 -4.20 -2.24 4.02
CA ALA A 129 -5.43 -2.18 4.82
C ALA A 129 -5.36 -1.12 5.93
N ALA A 130 -4.22 -1.04 6.63
CA ALA A 130 -3.98 -0.02 7.64
C ALA A 130 -4.08 1.41 7.07
N LEU A 131 -3.53 1.63 5.88
CA LEU A 131 -3.58 2.92 5.19
C LEU A 131 -4.97 3.24 4.67
N VAL A 132 -5.75 2.27 4.18
CA VAL A 132 -7.17 2.48 3.81
C VAL A 132 -7.98 2.89 5.05
N ARG A 133 -7.83 2.17 6.16
CA ARG A 133 -8.54 2.49 7.41
C ARG A 133 -8.18 3.88 7.94
N PHE A 134 -6.90 4.25 7.86
CA PHE A 134 -6.46 5.62 8.14
C PHE A 134 -7.09 6.64 7.19
N ALA A 135 -7.14 6.33 5.89
CA ALA A 135 -7.72 7.19 4.88
C ALA A 135 -9.22 7.44 5.14
N GLU A 136 -9.97 6.43 5.59
CA GLU A 136 -11.40 6.55 5.92
C GLU A 136 -11.66 7.38 7.18
N ASN A 137 -10.93 7.07 8.26
CA ASN A 137 -11.20 7.64 9.58
C ASN A 137 -10.49 8.99 9.82
N GLY A 138 -9.44 9.30 9.07
CA GLY A 138 -8.61 10.52 9.22
C GLY A 138 -7.73 10.57 10.47
N ALA A 139 -7.96 9.69 11.45
CA ALA A 139 -7.16 9.53 12.66
C ALA A 139 -6.03 8.52 12.44
N MET A 140 -4.78 8.92 12.65
CA MET A 140 -3.61 8.04 12.45
C MET A 140 -3.68 6.74 13.27
N GLY A 141 -4.21 6.82 14.50
CA GLY A 141 -4.39 5.67 15.39
C GLY A 141 -5.29 4.57 14.81
N SER A 142 -6.20 4.91 13.89
CA SER A 142 -7.06 3.93 13.24
C SER A 142 -6.29 2.94 12.37
N GLY A 143 -5.11 3.31 11.86
CA GLY A 143 -4.26 2.41 11.11
C GLY A 143 -3.68 1.26 11.95
N PHE A 144 -3.76 1.31 13.29
CA PHE A 144 -3.17 0.30 14.18
C PHE A 144 -4.21 -0.52 14.95
N ASP A 145 -5.48 -0.35 14.64
CA ASP A 145 -6.57 -1.06 15.28
C ASP A 145 -6.63 -2.51 14.78
N TYR A 146 -5.95 -3.38 15.52
CA TYR A 146 -5.84 -4.78 15.16
C TYR A 146 -7.20 -5.47 15.12
N GLU A 147 -8.13 -5.14 16.03
CA GLU A 147 -9.45 -5.79 16.10
C GLU A 147 -10.26 -5.53 14.83
N SER A 148 -10.18 -4.32 14.30
CA SER A 148 -10.85 -3.97 13.05
C SER A 148 -10.14 -4.48 11.80
N LEU A 149 -8.81 -4.55 11.80
CA LEU A 149 -8.02 -4.99 10.64
C LEU A 149 -7.98 -6.51 10.49
N ALA A 150 -7.99 -7.25 11.61
CA ALA A 150 -7.86 -8.71 11.65
C ALA A 150 -8.88 -9.47 10.78
N PRO A 151 -10.17 -9.12 10.78
CA PRO A 151 -11.16 -9.74 9.88
C PRO A 151 -10.87 -9.42 8.42
N ILE A 152 -10.59 -8.15 8.10
CA ILE A 152 -10.36 -7.68 6.73
C ILE A 152 -9.14 -8.34 6.10
N VAL A 153 -8.00 -8.41 6.79
CA VAL A 153 -6.78 -9.00 6.21
C VAL A 153 -6.89 -10.52 6.04
N ARG A 154 -7.81 -11.18 6.74
CA ARG A 154 -8.09 -12.62 6.60
C ARG A 154 -9.16 -12.92 5.56
N ASP A 155 -9.87 -11.90 5.11
CA ASP A 155 -10.94 -11.99 4.14
C ASP A 155 -10.39 -12.29 2.73
N ARG A 156 -11.13 -13.09 1.95
CA ARG A 156 -10.65 -13.61 0.66
C ARG A 156 -10.62 -12.51 -0.39
N GLU A 157 -11.54 -11.57 -0.33
CA GLU A 157 -11.71 -10.46 -1.24
C GLU A 157 -10.49 -9.53 -1.11
N TYR A 158 -10.08 -9.23 0.14
CA TYR A 158 -8.85 -8.49 0.40
C TYR A 158 -7.60 -9.24 -0.11
N ALA A 159 -7.47 -10.53 0.19
CA ALA A 159 -6.31 -11.33 -0.25
C ALA A 159 -6.20 -11.37 -1.79
N THR A 160 -7.33 -11.52 -2.48
CA THR A 160 -7.41 -11.53 -3.95
C THR A 160 -7.03 -10.17 -4.52
N GLY A 161 -7.59 -9.08 -3.98
CA GLY A 161 -7.25 -7.72 -4.39
C GLY A 161 -5.77 -7.41 -4.17
N TRP A 162 -5.19 -7.86 -3.06
CA TRP A 162 -3.78 -7.68 -2.77
C TRP A 162 -2.89 -8.38 -3.81
N LEU A 163 -3.23 -9.60 -4.21
CA LEU A 163 -2.52 -10.34 -5.27
C LEU A 163 -2.67 -9.68 -6.64
N LEU A 164 -3.83 -9.10 -6.95
CA LEU A 164 -4.05 -8.34 -8.19
C LEU A 164 -3.18 -7.07 -8.22
N ALA A 165 -3.15 -6.31 -7.12
CA ALA A 165 -2.29 -5.13 -6.98
C ALA A 165 -0.81 -5.51 -7.09
N LEU A 166 -0.39 -6.64 -6.50
CA LEU A 166 0.95 -7.18 -6.68
C LEU A 166 1.25 -7.50 -8.15
N GLY A 167 0.31 -8.14 -8.86
CA GLY A 167 0.42 -8.41 -10.29
C GLY A 167 0.64 -7.13 -11.11
N VAL A 168 -0.10 -6.05 -10.81
CA VAL A 168 0.07 -4.74 -11.45
C VAL A 168 1.49 -4.20 -11.21
N ILE A 169 1.97 -4.23 -9.97
CA ILE A 169 3.31 -3.73 -9.62
C ILE A 169 4.41 -4.55 -10.31
N VAL A 170 4.29 -5.88 -10.35
CA VAL A 170 5.26 -6.76 -11.01
C VAL A 170 5.29 -6.51 -12.52
N VAL A 171 4.12 -6.45 -13.17
CA VAL A 171 4.02 -6.17 -14.61
C VAL A 171 4.60 -4.79 -14.93
N ALA A 172 4.24 -3.77 -14.14
CA ALA A 172 4.80 -2.44 -14.30
C ALA A 172 6.32 -2.42 -14.10
N GLY A 173 6.84 -3.15 -13.10
CA GLY A 173 8.28 -3.28 -12.86
C GLY A 173 9.03 -3.91 -14.03
N VAL A 174 8.47 -4.96 -14.65
CA VAL A 174 9.03 -5.56 -15.87
C VAL A 174 9.04 -4.55 -17.02
N ILE A 175 7.93 -3.86 -17.28
CA ILE A 175 7.86 -2.81 -18.33
C ILE A 175 8.89 -1.71 -18.06
N VAL A 176 8.95 -1.21 -16.82
CA VAL A 176 9.91 -0.19 -16.38
C VAL A 176 11.34 -0.65 -16.61
N SER A 177 11.70 -1.89 -16.28
CA SER A 177 13.06 -2.42 -16.48
C SER A 177 13.47 -2.45 -17.95
N VAL A 178 12.54 -2.76 -18.87
CA VAL A 178 12.79 -2.75 -20.32
C VAL A 178 12.92 -1.32 -20.82
N VAL A 179 12.01 -0.44 -20.42
CA VAL A 179 11.99 0.97 -20.86
C VAL A 179 13.23 1.71 -20.36
N ALA A 180 13.70 1.43 -19.15
CA ALA A 180 14.85 2.08 -18.52
C ALA A 180 16.20 1.74 -19.18
N VAL A 181 16.25 0.80 -20.13
CA VAL A 181 17.44 0.53 -20.95
C VAL A 181 17.82 1.75 -21.79
N VAL A 182 16.84 2.58 -22.17
CA VAL A 182 17.08 3.82 -22.92
C VAL A 182 17.37 4.96 -21.93
N PRO A 183 18.60 5.52 -21.90
CA PRO A 183 18.92 6.59 -20.96
C PRO A 183 18.07 7.85 -21.20
N LEU A 184 17.85 8.62 -20.13
CA LEU A 184 17.09 9.86 -20.09
C LEU A 184 15.59 9.69 -20.42
N VAL A 185 15.23 9.35 -21.66
CA VAL A 185 13.84 9.22 -22.10
C VAL A 185 13.18 8.01 -21.44
N GLY A 186 13.87 6.87 -21.44
CA GLY A 186 13.36 5.66 -20.80
C GLY A 186 13.21 5.83 -19.29
N TRP A 187 14.18 6.47 -18.64
CA TRP A 187 14.08 6.79 -17.21
C TRP A 187 12.91 7.71 -16.89
N LEU A 188 12.69 8.74 -17.71
CA LEU A 188 11.57 9.64 -17.55
C LEU A 188 10.24 8.88 -17.64
N VAL A 189 10.04 8.11 -18.72
CA VAL A 189 8.82 7.29 -18.91
C VAL A 189 8.63 6.29 -17.78
N ALA A 190 9.72 5.67 -17.30
CA ALA A 190 9.68 4.73 -16.19
C ALA A 190 9.10 5.34 -14.91
N VAL A 191 9.42 6.60 -14.61
CA VAL A 191 8.86 7.30 -13.42
C VAL A 191 7.35 7.48 -13.54
N PHE A 192 6.85 7.90 -14.71
CA PHE A 192 5.40 8.04 -14.94
C PHE A 192 4.67 6.70 -14.87
N LEU A 193 5.26 5.64 -15.45
CA LEU A 193 4.70 4.29 -15.38
C LEU A 193 4.66 3.77 -13.93
N GLY A 194 5.71 4.03 -13.15
CA GLY A 194 5.78 3.67 -11.75
C GLY A 194 4.68 4.35 -10.93
N PHE A 195 4.51 5.66 -11.10
CA PHE A 195 3.44 6.41 -10.42
C PHE A 195 2.05 5.89 -10.82
N TYR A 196 1.82 5.66 -12.11
CA TYR A 196 0.56 5.12 -12.59
C TYR A 196 0.24 3.74 -11.98
N ALA A 197 1.22 2.85 -11.92
CA ALA A 197 1.07 1.54 -11.29
C ALA A 197 0.81 1.64 -9.78
N GLN A 198 1.47 2.56 -9.08
CA GLN A 198 1.26 2.81 -7.65
C GLN A 198 -0.18 3.28 -7.37
N VAL A 199 -0.69 4.24 -8.15
CA VAL A 199 -2.08 4.72 -8.02
C VAL A 199 -3.08 3.62 -8.33
N THR A 200 -2.82 2.81 -9.36
CA THR A 200 -3.69 1.67 -9.73
C THR A 200 -3.72 0.62 -8.62
N ALA A 201 -2.56 0.27 -8.05
CA ALA A 201 -2.46 -0.65 -6.92
C ALA A 201 -3.20 -0.10 -5.69
N ALA A 202 -3.05 1.19 -5.39
CA ALA A 202 -3.78 1.86 -4.30
C ALA A 202 -5.30 1.76 -4.50
N TYR A 203 -5.79 2.02 -5.71
CA TYR A 203 -7.21 1.88 -6.02
C TYR A 203 -7.72 0.44 -5.81
N ILE A 204 -6.94 -0.56 -6.25
CA ILE A 204 -7.28 -1.98 -6.05
C ILE A 204 -7.35 -2.29 -4.54
N TYR A 205 -6.36 -1.87 -3.75
CA TYR A 205 -6.37 -2.08 -2.30
C TYR A 205 -7.61 -1.47 -1.63
N ALA A 206 -7.99 -0.26 -2.04
CA ALA A 206 -9.16 0.44 -1.52
C ALA A 206 -10.47 -0.31 -1.80
N ARG A 207 -10.63 -0.79 -3.04
CA ARG A 207 -11.80 -1.56 -3.48
C ARG A 207 -11.90 -2.91 -2.78
N SER A 208 -10.79 -3.64 -2.69
CA SER A 208 -10.77 -4.94 -2.02
C SER A 208 -10.99 -4.84 -0.52
N TYR A 209 -10.51 -3.76 0.11
CA TYR A 209 -10.81 -3.46 1.51
C TYR A 209 -12.30 -3.16 1.73
N ALA A 210 -12.92 -2.36 0.86
CA ALA A 210 -14.34 -2.04 0.93
C ALA A 210 -15.21 -3.28 0.72
N GLU A 211 -14.86 -4.15 -0.23
CA GLU A 211 -15.55 -5.42 -0.50
C GLU A 211 -15.45 -6.39 0.68
N ALA A 212 -14.26 -6.54 1.26
CA ALA A 212 -14.06 -7.31 2.48
C ALA A 212 -14.88 -6.76 3.65
N THR A 213 -14.98 -5.43 3.79
CA THR A 213 -15.78 -4.79 4.85
C THR A 213 -17.28 -5.07 4.70
N ASP A 214 -17.82 -4.96 3.47
CA ASP A 214 -19.21 -5.27 3.15
C ASP A 214 -19.52 -6.77 3.36
N HIS A 215 -18.58 -7.66 3.04
CA HIS A 215 -18.72 -9.10 3.33
C HIS A 215 -18.87 -9.37 4.83
N GLN A 216 -18.01 -8.79 5.67
CA GLN A 216 -18.09 -8.92 7.12
C GLN A 216 -19.40 -8.37 7.71
N LEU A 217 -19.97 -7.31 7.13
CA LEU A 217 -21.27 -6.77 7.56
C LEU A 217 -22.44 -7.67 7.20
N ARG A 218 -22.36 -8.42 6.08
CA ARG A 218 -23.39 -9.37 5.64
C ARG A 218 -23.35 -10.69 6.38
N GLU A 219 -22.17 -11.12 6.82
CA GLU A 219 -21.97 -12.36 7.58
C GLU A 219 -22.09 -12.16 9.11
N GLY A 220 -22.25 -10.93 9.58
CA GLY A 220 -22.51 -10.61 10.98
C GLY A 220 -23.82 -11.24 11.48
N PRO A 221 -23.98 -11.50 12.80
CA PRO A 221 -25.19 -12.13 13.32
C PRO A 221 -26.42 -11.34 12.89
N GLU A 222 -27.40 -12.03 12.28
CA GLU A 222 -28.73 -11.47 12.04
C GLU A 222 -29.20 -10.84 13.35
N VAL A 223 -29.38 -9.52 13.35
CA VAL A 223 -30.13 -8.87 14.41
C VAL A 223 -31.53 -9.43 14.26
N ASP A 224 -31.90 -10.35 15.15
CA ASP A 224 -33.28 -10.77 15.38
C ASP A 224 -34.05 -9.48 15.69
N ASP A 225 -34.61 -8.86 14.65
CA ASP A 225 -35.56 -7.78 14.74
C ASP A 225 -36.78 -8.42 15.39
N GLY A 226 -36.74 -8.48 16.72
CA GLY A 226 -37.73 -9.06 17.61
C GLY A 226 -39.04 -8.31 17.48
N ARG A 227 -39.69 -8.46 16.33
CA ARG A 227 -41.04 -8.02 16.09
C ARG A 227 -41.91 -8.81 17.05
N PRO A 228 -42.59 -8.15 18.00
CA PRO A 228 -43.55 -8.86 18.82
C PRO A 228 -44.61 -9.42 17.88
N ALA A 229 -44.87 -10.72 17.98
CA ALA A 229 -46.03 -11.33 17.34
C ALA A 229 -47.27 -10.58 17.84
N VAL A 230 -47.90 -9.82 16.93
CA VAL A 230 -49.22 -9.21 17.13
C VAL A 230 -50.25 -10.05 16.38
#